data_AF-A0AAW4YP55-F1
#
_entry.id   AF-A0AAW4YP55-F1
#
_cell.length_a   1.000
_cell.length_b   1.000
_cell.length_c   1.000
_cell.angle_alpha   90.00
_cell.angle_beta   90.00
_cell.angle_gamma   90.00
#
_symmetry.space_group_name_H-M   'P 1'
#
loop_
_entity.id
_entity.type
_entity.pdbx_description
1 polymer ?
#
loop_
_entity_poly.entity_id
_entity_poly.type
_entity_poly.pdbx_seq_one_letter_code
_entity_poly.pdbx_strand_id
1 'polypeptide(L)'
;MADIAPRLTALKRGIERLAELAAPAQAEEAQRLAKTLYAELDGLRDAGAPSAEQAPDDLPRRLRYEEIRCPVCSLRSFTYQKGTLRRSADTRSGFEALFHCLSCGHEAWHEAQ
;
A
#
# COMPACT_ATOMS: atom_id res chain seq x y z
N MET A 1 9.69 -10.65 -1.64
CA MET A 1 8.33 -10.20 -2.04
C MET A 1 7.38 -11.37 -1.76
N ALA A 2 6.45 -11.21 -0.82
CA ALA A 2 5.47 -12.27 -0.56
C ALA A 2 4.46 -12.29 -1.73
N ASP A 3 4.27 -13.46 -2.33
CA ASP A 3 3.36 -13.63 -3.47
C ASP A 3 1.91 -13.37 -3.00
N ILE A 4 1.31 -12.30 -3.52
CA ILE A 4 -0.03 -11.82 -3.12
C ILE A 4 -1.16 -12.57 -3.85
N ALA A 5 -0.86 -13.18 -5.01
CA ALA A 5 -1.82 -13.89 -5.84
C ALA A 5 -2.56 -15.04 -5.10
N PRO A 6 -1.90 -15.91 -4.31
CA PRO A 6 -2.61 -16.96 -3.58
C PRO A 6 -3.56 -16.40 -2.50
N ARG A 7 -3.20 -15.26 -1.88
CA ARG A 7 -4.03 -14.62 -0.85
C ARG A 7 -5.30 -13.98 -1.45
N LEU A 8 -5.17 -13.31 -2.59
CA LEU A 8 -6.32 -12.76 -3.32
C LEU A 8 -7.26 -13.86 -3.82
N THR A 9 -6.71 -15.01 -4.23
CA THR A 9 -7.50 -16.17 -4.65
C THR A 9 -8.33 -16.75 -3.49
N ALA A 10 -7.76 -16.78 -2.28
CA ALA A 10 -8.46 -17.23 -1.07
C ALA A 10 -9.63 -16.27 -0.70
N LEU A 11 -9.39 -14.96 -0.73
CA LEU A 11 -10.42 -13.95 -0.47
C LEU A 11 -11.59 -14.04 -1.46
N LYS A 12 -11.30 -14.23 -2.75
CA LYS A 12 -12.34 -14.38 -3.78
C LYS A 12 -13.26 -15.56 -3.49
N ARG A 13 -12.69 -16.72 -3.12
CA ARG A 13 -13.47 -17.91 -2.73
C ARG A 13 -14.29 -17.68 -1.46
N GLY A 14 -13.77 -16.93 -0.51
CA GLY A 14 -14.51 -16.56 0.70
C GLY A 14 -15.72 -15.68 0.42
N ILE A 15 -15.60 -14.71 -0.50
CA ILE A 15 -16.71 -13.86 -0.94
C ILE A 15 -17.78 -14.66 -1.67
N GLU A 16 -17.39 -15.59 -2.55
CA GLU A 16 -18.31 -16.51 -3.23
C GLU A 16 -19.08 -17.38 -2.22
N ARG A 17 -18.38 -17.93 -1.22
CA ARG A 17 -19.01 -18.68 -0.12
C ARG A 17 -20.00 -17.82 0.69
N LEU A 18 -19.69 -16.55 0.91
CA LEU A 18 -20.56 -15.63 1.63
C LEU A 18 -21.84 -15.31 0.85
N ALA A 19 -21.75 -15.21 -0.48
CA ALA A 19 -22.91 -15.05 -1.37
C ALA A 19 -23.82 -16.29 -1.39
N GLU A 20 -23.25 -17.49 -1.22
CA GLU A 20 -24.00 -18.75 -1.09
C GLU A 20 -24.73 -18.85 0.27
N LEU A 21 -24.21 -18.22 1.32
CA LEU A 21 -24.79 -18.23 2.68
C LEU A 21 -25.95 -17.22 2.87
N ALA A 22 -26.54 -16.70 1.80
CA ALA A 22 -27.59 -15.66 1.83
C ALA A 22 -28.95 -16.11 2.41
N ALA A 23 -29.10 -17.39 2.80
CA ALA A 23 -30.30 -17.89 3.47
C ALA A 23 -30.29 -17.50 4.97
N PRO A 24 -31.42 -17.04 5.55
CA PRO A 24 -31.49 -16.55 6.92
C PRO A 24 -31.10 -17.60 7.98
N ALA A 25 -31.17 -18.89 7.65
CA ALA A 25 -30.73 -20.00 8.52
C ALA A 25 -29.21 -20.07 8.70
N GLN A 26 -28.43 -19.46 7.81
CA GLN A 26 -26.96 -19.47 7.83
C GLN A 26 -26.37 -18.09 8.15
N ALA A 27 -27.19 -17.17 8.67
CA ALA A 27 -26.81 -15.79 8.94
C ALA A 27 -25.65 -15.65 9.95
N GLU A 28 -25.59 -16.50 10.98
CA GLU A 28 -24.47 -16.50 11.93
C GLU A 28 -23.16 -16.97 11.29
N GLU A 29 -23.24 -17.97 10.41
CA GLU A 29 -22.10 -18.54 9.71
C GLU A 29 -21.56 -17.55 8.66
N ALA A 30 -22.47 -16.87 7.95
CA ALA A 30 -22.16 -15.75 7.07
C ALA A 30 -21.49 -14.59 7.81
N GLN A 31 -21.98 -14.22 9.01
CA GLN A 31 -21.35 -13.18 9.82
C GLN A 31 -19.95 -13.55 10.30
N ARG A 32 -19.74 -14.81 10.71
CA ARG A 32 -18.40 -15.28 11.11
C ARG A 32 -17.43 -15.24 9.93
N LEU A 33 -17.87 -15.72 8.77
CA LEU A 33 -17.07 -15.69 7.54
C LEU A 33 -16.76 -14.24 7.12
N ALA A 34 -17.73 -13.32 7.22
CA ALA A 34 -17.53 -11.91 6.93
C ALA A 34 -16.42 -11.30 7.80
N LYS A 35 -16.47 -11.54 9.12
CA LYS A 35 -15.47 -11.02 10.05
C LYS A 35 -14.06 -11.54 9.74
N THR A 36 -13.92 -12.82 9.38
CA THR A 36 -12.64 -13.39 8.98
C THR A 36 -12.11 -12.73 7.71
N LEU A 37 -12.96 -12.53 6.70
CA LEU A 37 -12.56 -11.87 5.45
C LEU A 37 -12.19 -10.40 5.66
N TYR A 38 -12.89 -9.68 6.54
CA TYR A 38 -12.51 -8.32 6.92
C TYR A 38 -11.13 -8.27 7.58
N ALA A 39 -10.84 -9.19 8.51
CA ALA A 39 -9.54 -9.26 9.18
C ALA A 39 -8.40 -9.60 8.19
N GLU A 40 -8.64 -10.50 7.23
CA GLU A 40 -7.67 -10.81 6.18
C GLU A 40 -7.43 -9.63 5.22
N LEU A 41 -8.49 -8.87 4.89
CA LEU A 41 -8.39 -7.65 4.10
C LEU A 41 -7.62 -6.54 4.83
N ASP A 42 -7.89 -6.31 6.12
CA ASP A 42 -7.13 -5.36 6.92
C ASP A 42 -5.65 -5.77 7.05
N GLY A 43 -5.38 -7.07 7.25
CA GLY A 43 -4.01 -7.59 7.27
C GLY A 43 -3.26 -7.43 5.94
N LEU A 44 -3.95 -7.50 4.80
CA LEU A 44 -3.37 -7.19 3.49
C LEU A 44 -3.16 -5.69 3.28
N ARG A 45 -4.08 -4.84 3.78
CA ARG A 45 -3.91 -3.39 3.77
C ARG A 45 -2.66 -2.98 4.55
N ASP A 46 -2.46 -3.57 5.72
CA ASP A 46 -1.33 -3.26 6.59
C ASP A 46 -0.02 -3.92 6.11
N ALA A 47 -0.08 -5.03 5.36
CA ALA A 47 1.09 -5.60 4.68
C ALA A 47 1.52 -4.83 3.42
N GLY A 48 0.62 -4.03 2.84
CA GLY A 48 0.93 -3.05 1.79
C GLY A 48 1.27 -1.66 2.33
N ALA A 49 0.93 -1.37 3.59
CA ALA A 49 1.43 -0.21 4.28
C ALA A 49 2.91 -0.44 4.58
N PRO A 50 3.83 0.45 4.18
CA PRO A 50 5.17 0.42 4.74
C PRO A 50 4.98 0.48 6.26
N SER A 51 5.44 -0.57 6.93
CA SER A 51 5.56 -0.62 8.38
C SER A 51 6.06 0.75 8.81
N ALA A 52 5.29 1.44 9.66
CA ALA A 52 5.76 2.64 10.32
C ALA A 52 6.83 2.22 11.35
N GLU A 53 7.90 1.61 10.86
CA GLU A 53 9.17 1.54 11.55
C GLU A 53 9.51 2.98 11.87
N GLN A 54 9.65 3.21 13.16
CA GLN A 54 9.99 4.47 13.79
C GLN A 54 10.95 5.21 12.88
N ALA A 55 10.46 6.30 12.30
CA ALA A 55 11.25 7.30 11.61
C ALA A 55 12.58 7.45 12.36
N PRO A 56 13.74 7.03 11.80
CA PRO A 56 15.00 7.24 12.48
C PRO A 56 15.14 8.73 12.78
N ASP A 57 15.62 9.08 13.98
CA ASP A 57 15.74 10.46 14.47
C ASP A 57 16.56 11.37 13.51
N ASP A 58 17.31 10.76 12.59
CA ASP A 58 18.09 11.37 11.52
C ASP A 58 17.34 11.67 10.22
N LEU A 59 16.01 11.48 10.15
CA LEU A 59 15.29 11.85 8.92
C LEU A 59 15.28 13.38 8.75
N PRO A 60 15.61 13.90 7.56
CA PRO A 60 15.59 15.34 7.31
C PRO A 60 14.18 15.90 7.58
N ARG A 61 14.09 16.85 8.51
CA ARG A 61 12.84 17.52 8.92
C ARG A 61 12.06 18.17 7.78
N ARG A 62 12.73 18.42 6.65
CA ARG A 62 12.12 18.93 5.42
C ARG A 62 12.78 18.25 4.23
N LEU A 63 12.04 17.36 3.58
CA LEU A 63 12.36 16.88 2.24
C LEU A 63 12.25 18.06 1.27
N ARG A 64 13.35 18.50 0.66
CA ARG A 64 13.28 19.47 -0.43
C ARG A 64 13.06 18.69 -1.72
N TYR A 65 11.80 18.44 -2.07
CA TYR A 65 11.48 17.93 -3.40
C TYR A 65 11.09 19.09 -4.32
N GLU A 66 11.72 19.15 -5.49
CA GLU A 66 11.21 19.95 -6.60
C GLU A 66 9.92 19.30 -7.12
N GLU A 67 8.98 20.09 -7.64
CA GLU A 67 7.77 19.55 -8.25
C GLU A 67 8.13 18.83 -9.56
N ILE A 68 8.34 17.52 -9.48
CA ILE A 68 8.68 16.69 -10.64
C ILE A 68 7.38 16.36 -11.39
N ARG A 69 7.37 16.47 -12.72
CA ARG A 69 6.26 15.95 -13.55
C ARG A 69 6.32 14.43 -13.62
N CYS A 70 5.17 13.75 -13.66
CA CYS A 70 5.16 12.30 -13.83
C CYS A 70 5.89 11.89 -15.13
N PRO A 71 6.92 11.02 -15.06
CA PRO A 71 7.68 10.62 -16.24
C PRO A 71 6.88 9.75 -17.22
N VAL A 72 5.75 9.18 -16.76
CA VAL A 72 4.90 8.29 -17.57
C VAL A 72 3.83 9.08 -18.32
N CYS A 73 2.99 9.84 -17.62
CA CYS A 73 1.86 10.53 -18.25
C CYS A 73 2.10 12.01 -18.52
N SER A 74 3.08 12.66 -17.86
CA SER A 74 3.36 14.10 -17.95
C SER A 74 2.18 15.04 -17.59
N LEU A 75 1.02 14.52 -17.18
CA LEU A 75 -0.22 15.28 -16.97
C LEU A 75 -0.25 16.04 -15.65
N ARG A 76 0.24 15.43 -14.56
CA ARG A 76 0.27 16.03 -13.22
C ARG A 76 1.61 15.83 -12.54
N SER A 77 1.83 16.62 -11.49
CA SER A 77 2.96 16.51 -10.59
C SER A 77 3.02 15.12 -9.96
N PHE A 78 4.23 14.62 -9.84
CA PHE A 78 4.57 13.41 -9.15
C PHE A 78 4.71 13.75 -7.67
N THR A 79 3.85 13.16 -6.84
CA THR A 79 3.67 13.65 -5.46
C THR A 79 4.31 12.70 -4.47
N TYR A 80 5.14 13.24 -3.58
CA TYR A 80 5.70 12.52 -2.45
C TYR A 80 4.60 11.92 -1.55
N GLN A 81 4.76 10.64 -1.20
CA GLN A 81 3.90 9.94 -0.26
C GLN A 81 4.48 10.04 1.16
N LYS A 82 3.79 10.77 2.04
CA LYS A 82 4.23 10.97 3.44
C LYS A 82 4.40 9.62 4.15
N GLY A 83 5.50 9.47 4.90
CA GLY A 83 5.79 8.26 5.66
C GLY A 83 6.48 7.14 4.85
N THR A 84 6.86 7.42 3.60
CA THR A 84 7.55 6.44 2.74
C THR A 84 9.05 6.67 2.65
N LEU A 85 9.63 7.59 3.42
CA LEU A 85 11.06 7.85 3.40
C LEU A 85 11.83 6.66 4.00
N ARG A 86 12.78 6.10 3.25
CA ARG A 86 13.62 4.99 3.69
C ARG A 86 15.09 5.24 3.42
N ARG A 87 15.96 4.51 4.13
CA ARG A 87 17.40 4.48 3.84
C ARG A 87 17.65 3.68 2.56
N SER A 88 18.55 4.18 1.72
CA SER A 88 19.02 3.50 0.52
C SER A 88 20.53 3.63 0.44
N ALA A 89 21.23 2.52 0.24
CA ALA A 89 22.68 2.52 0.02
C ALA A 89 23.03 2.99 -1.41
N ASP A 90 22.04 3.04 -2.31
CA ASP A 90 22.22 3.31 -3.73
C ASP A 90 22.06 4.81 -4.06
N THR A 91 21.66 5.64 -3.10
CA THR A 91 21.52 7.10 -3.27
C THR A 91 22.67 7.85 -2.59
N ARG A 92 23.03 9.03 -3.12
CA ARG A 92 24.09 9.87 -2.55
C ARG A 92 23.69 10.47 -1.21
N SER A 93 22.42 10.79 -1.04
CA SER A 93 21.87 11.27 0.24
C SER A 93 21.72 10.16 1.27
N GLY A 94 21.77 8.89 0.86
CA GLY A 94 21.48 7.75 1.72
C GLY A 94 19.99 7.53 1.99
N PHE A 95 19.10 8.34 1.38
CA PHE A 95 17.66 8.26 1.56
C PHE A 95 16.91 8.31 0.22
N GLU A 96 15.77 7.64 0.17
CA GLU A 96 14.83 7.70 -0.94
C GLU A 96 13.39 7.72 -0.44
N ALA A 97 12.52 8.34 -1.22
CA ALA A 97 11.12 8.55 -0.91
C ALA A 97 10.23 8.02 -2.05
N LEU A 98 9.05 7.50 -1.72
CA LEU A 98 8.09 7.07 -2.73
C LEU A 98 7.31 8.26 -3.28
N PHE A 99 7.22 8.33 -4.60
CA PHE A 99 6.38 9.26 -5.32
C PHE A 99 5.27 8.50 -6.03
N HIS A 100 4.07 9.10 -6.04
CA HIS A 100 2.90 8.55 -6.70
C HIS A 100 2.24 9.62 -7.57
N CYS A 101 1.85 9.22 -8.79
CA CYS A 101 1.14 10.07 -9.72
C CYS A 101 -0.36 9.87 -9.60
N LEU A 102 -1.06 10.91 -9.13
CA LEU A 102 -2.53 10.91 -8.99
C LEU A 102 -3.30 10.88 -10.32
N SER A 103 -2.64 10.88 -11.48
CA SER A 103 -3.30 10.77 -12.79
C SER A 103 -3.26 9.36 -13.36
N CYS A 104 -2.09 8.72 -13.35
CA CYS A 104 -1.89 7.42 -13.99
C CYS A 104 -1.60 6.28 -13.02
N GLY A 105 -1.50 6.57 -11.71
CA GLY A 105 -1.17 5.57 -10.69
C GLY A 105 0.29 5.11 -10.71
N HIS A 106 1.16 5.73 -11.51
CA HIS A 106 2.58 5.38 -11.51
C HIS A 106 3.22 5.69 -10.16
N GLU A 107 4.07 4.78 -9.68
CA GLU A 107 4.83 4.90 -8.44
C GLU A 107 6.32 4.66 -8.71
N ALA A 108 7.17 5.48 -8.12
CA ALA A 108 8.63 5.33 -8.22
C ALA A 108 9.34 5.89 -6.99
N TRP A 109 10.50 5.30 -6.69
CA TRP A 109 11.39 5.76 -5.63
C TRP A 109 12.34 6.82 -6.18
N HIS A 110 12.44 7.94 -5.47
CA HIS A 110 13.34 9.05 -5.82
C HIS A 110 14.25 9.39 -4.65
N GLU A 111 15.48 9.76 -4.98
CA GLU A 111 16.44 10.27 -4.01
C GLU A 111 15.87 11.48 -3.26
N ALA A 112 15.91 11.40 -1.95
CA ALA A 112 15.50 12.46 -1.05
C ALA A 112 16.71 13.32 -0.68
N GLN A 113 16.72 14.60 -1.06
CA GLN A 113 17.78 15.56 -0.72
C GLN A 113 17.34 16.56 0.36
#